data_AF-A0A0B0D6J8-F1
#
_entry.id   AF-A0A0B0D6J8-F1
#
_cell.length_a   1.000
_cell.length_b   1.000
_cell.length_c   1.000
_cell.angle_alpha   90.00
_cell.angle_beta   90.00
_cell.angle_gamma   90.00
#
_symmetry.space_group_name_H-M   'P 1'
#
loop_
_entity.id
_entity.type
_entity.pdbx_description
1 polymer ?
#
loop_
_entity_poly.entity_id
_entity_poly.type
_entity_poly.pdbx_seq_one_letter_code
_entity_poly.pdbx_strand_id
1 'polypeptide(L)'
;GSDRMMLITDSMRGKCLREGTYDLGGQEVNIKNGEARLANGTLAGSVLRMSEAVRHLSSFVESSKLDVMKMASWNAAKSLGVDDRKGSIAKGKDADLVVLDAGHNVKQTFCRGNEVNHDKMG
;
A
#
# COMPACT_ATOMS: atom_id res chain seq x y z
N GLY A 1 16.13 -11.56 -4.56
CA GLY A 1 15.54 -10.90 -5.73
C GLY A 1 14.09 -10.54 -5.45
N SER A 2 13.48 -9.74 -6.32
CA SER A 2 12.11 -9.21 -6.21
C SER A 2 11.06 -10.29 -5.93
N ASP A 3 11.21 -11.51 -6.45
CA ASP A 3 10.25 -12.61 -6.27
C ASP A 3 10.07 -13.11 -4.81
N ARG A 4 10.94 -12.68 -3.87
CA ARG A 4 10.84 -13.01 -2.44
C ARG A 4 10.66 -11.78 -1.54
N MET A 5 10.28 -10.64 -2.10
CA MET A 5 10.02 -9.41 -1.35
C MET A 5 8.56 -9.00 -1.50
N MET A 6 7.94 -8.52 -0.43
CA MET A 6 6.56 -8.03 -0.43
C MET A 6 6.55 -6.63 0.17
N LEU A 7 5.87 -5.71 -0.52
CA LEU A 7 5.59 -4.39 0.04
C LEU A 7 4.42 -4.51 1.01
N ILE A 8 4.65 -4.08 2.24
CA ILE A 8 3.62 -3.84 3.24
C ILE A 8 3.70 -2.39 3.66
N THR A 9 2.55 -1.83 4.06
CA THR A 9 2.53 -0.49 4.59
C THR A 9 2.75 -0.48 6.10
N ASP A 10 2.32 -1.53 6.82
CA ASP A 10 2.23 -1.53 8.29
C ASP A 10 1.47 -0.30 8.83
N SER A 11 0.46 0.14 8.08
CA SER A 11 -0.23 1.39 8.40
C SER A 11 -1.14 1.25 9.61
N MET A 12 -1.19 2.29 10.43
CA MET A 12 -2.11 2.39 11.55
C MET A 12 -3.25 3.40 11.26
N ARG A 13 -4.25 3.49 12.16
CA ARG A 13 -5.54 4.18 11.94
C ARG A 13 -5.46 5.65 11.53
N GLY A 14 -4.34 6.33 11.81
CA GLY A 14 -4.12 7.72 11.44
C GLY A 14 -3.62 7.92 10.01
N LYS A 15 -3.40 6.84 9.24
CA LYS A 15 -3.14 6.95 7.79
C LYS A 15 -4.28 7.70 7.09
N CYS A 16 -3.91 8.63 6.21
CA CYS A 16 -4.83 9.50 5.46
C CYS A 16 -5.64 10.48 6.32
N LEU A 17 -5.33 10.64 7.61
CA LEU A 17 -5.93 11.64 8.47
C LEU A 17 -4.92 12.78 8.72
N ARG A 18 -5.41 13.86 9.36
CA ARG A 18 -4.55 14.97 9.78
C ARG A 18 -3.56 14.49 10.85
N GLU A 19 -2.45 15.20 10.97
CA GLU A 19 -1.54 15.01 12.10
C GLU A 19 -2.28 15.16 13.43
N GLY A 20 -1.84 14.40 14.43
CA GLY A 20 -2.52 14.32 15.71
C GLY A 20 -2.22 13.02 16.45
N THR A 21 -3.00 12.78 17.49
CA THR A 21 -2.81 11.67 18.41
C THR A 21 -3.86 10.60 18.18
N TYR A 22 -3.42 9.36 18.05
CA TYR A 22 -4.26 8.21 17.70
C TYR A 22 -3.94 6.99 18.57
N ASP A 23 -4.95 6.16 18.80
CA ASP A 23 -4.76 4.89 19.49
C ASP A 23 -4.15 3.81 18.57
N LEU A 24 -3.23 3.01 19.10
CA LEU A 24 -2.81 1.75 18.53
C LEU A 24 -2.73 0.68 19.63
N GLY A 25 -3.78 -0.12 19.75
CA GLY A 25 -3.78 -1.25 20.70
C GLY A 25 -3.71 -0.82 22.17
N GLY A 26 -4.34 0.32 22.52
CA GLY A 26 -4.31 0.88 23.87
C GLY A 26 -3.11 1.81 24.13
N GLN A 27 -2.22 2.00 23.14
CA GLN A 27 -1.10 2.92 23.23
C GLN A 27 -1.36 4.20 22.46
N GLU A 28 -0.98 5.32 23.05
CA GLU A 28 -1.07 6.62 22.41
C GLU A 28 0.08 6.83 21.41
N VAL A 29 -0.26 7.05 20.14
CA VAL A 29 0.68 7.27 19.03
C VAL A 29 0.48 8.68 18.48
N ASN A 30 1.56 9.46 18.47
CA ASN A 30 1.61 10.80 17.89
C ASN A 30 2.08 10.70 16.44
N ILE A 31 1.26 11.22 15.53
CA ILE A 31 1.58 11.34 14.10
C ILE A 31 1.99 12.76 13.79
N LYS A 32 3.23 12.91 13.31
CA LYS A 32 3.80 14.19 12.93
C LYS A 32 4.86 14.00 11.85
N ASN A 33 4.91 14.88 10.85
CA ASN A 33 5.86 14.87 9.75
C ASN A 33 5.93 13.51 9.02
N GLY A 34 4.79 12.83 8.88
CA GLY A 34 4.71 11.51 8.23
C GLY A 34 5.24 10.33 9.06
N GLU A 35 5.54 10.52 10.35
CA GLU A 35 6.00 9.47 11.26
C GLU A 35 4.96 9.21 12.35
N ALA A 36 4.78 7.95 12.74
CA ALA A 36 3.92 7.53 13.84
C ALA A 36 4.78 7.04 15.01
N ARG A 37 4.76 7.75 16.15
CA ARG A 37 5.63 7.47 17.29
C ARG A 37 4.89 7.44 18.63
N LEU A 38 5.30 6.54 19.52
CA LEU A 38 4.91 6.55 20.93
C LEU A 38 5.52 7.74 21.67
N ALA A 39 5.04 8.01 22.89
CA ALA A 39 5.55 9.08 23.75
C ALA A 39 7.07 9.00 24.03
N ASN A 40 7.63 7.78 24.03
CA ASN A 40 9.07 7.55 24.19
C ASN A 40 9.88 7.68 22.89
N GLY A 41 9.24 8.05 21.77
CA GLY A 41 9.86 8.21 20.46
C GLY A 41 9.95 6.94 19.59
N THR A 42 9.59 5.77 20.13
CA THR A 42 9.58 4.51 19.37
C THR A 42 8.58 4.56 18.21
N LEU A 43 8.96 4.05 17.03
CA LEU A 43 8.05 3.92 15.89
C LEU A 43 6.92 2.93 16.22
N ALA A 44 5.68 3.30 15.87
CA ALA A 44 4.49 2.50 16.12
C ALA A 44 3.64 2.42 14.85
N GLY A 45 3.98 1.45 14.01
CA GLY A 45 3.43 1.31 12.66
C GLY A 45 3.86 2.47 11.75
N SER A 46 3.07 2.69 10.69
CA SER A 46 3.30 3.77 9.72
C SER A 46 2.03 4.52 9.36
N VAL A 47 2.19 5.58 8.57
CA VAL A 47 1.10 6.26 7.85
C VAL A 47 1.21 6.12 6.33
N LEU A 48 2.06 5.19 5.86
CA LEU A 48 2.40 5.03 4.46
C LEU A 48 1.20 4.53 3.64
N ARG A 49 0.96 5.13 2.47
CA ARG A 49 0.01 4.60 1.47
C ARG A 49 0.72 3.61 0.53
N MET A 50 0.00 2.61 0.05
CA MET A 50 0.58 1.61 -0.85
C MET A 50 1.07 2.23 -2.18
N SER A 51 0.35 3.22 -2.71
CA SER A 51 0.79 3.97 -3.89
C SER A 51 2.08 4.75 -3.65
N GLU A 52 2.27 5.29 -2.45
CA GLU A 52 3.52 5.95 -2.06
C GLU A 52 4.65 4.95 -1.91
N ALA A 53 4.38 3.76 -1.35
CA ALA A 53 5.37 2.68 -1.27
C ALA A 53 5.86 2.27 -2.67
N VAL A 54 4.94 2.09 -3.62
CA VAL A 54 5.25 1.82 -5.03
C VAL A 54 6.08 2.96 -5.64
N ARG A 55 5.68 4.22 -5.41
CA ARG A 55 6.40 5.40 -5.89
C ARG A 55 7.83 5.47 -5.35
N HIS A 56 7.99 5.29 -4.03
CA HIS A 56 9.30 5.31 -3.37
C HIS A 56 10.19 4.19 -3.91
N LEU A 57 9.67 2.96 -4.00
CA LEU A 57 10.50 1.84 -4.47
C LEU A 57 10.93 2.04 -5.94
N SER A 58 10.04 2.61 -6.75
CA SER A 58 10.33 2.95 -8.15
C SER A 58 11.37 4.06 -8.29
N SER A 59 11.55 4.93 -7.28
CA SER A 59 12.55 6.01 -7.31
C SER A 59 13.88 5.63 -6.66
N PHE A 60 13.89 4.70 -5.68
CA PHE A 60 15.09 4.41 -4.88
C PHE A 60 15.91 3.22 -5.37
N VAL A 61 15.29 2.29 -6.10
CA VAL A 61 15.95 1.04 -6.50
C VAL A 61 15.96 0.95 -8.01
N GLU A 62 17.07 0.49 -8.59
CA GLU A 62 17.12 0.02 -9.98
C GLU A 62 16.32 -1.27 -10.11
N SER A 63 14.99 -1.15 -10.00
CA SER A 63 14.04 -2.24 -10.20
C SER A 63 13.20 -1.94 -11.43
N SER A 64 12.90 -2.96 -12.22
CA SER A 64 11.95 -2.78 -13.31
C SER A 64 10.56 -2.45 -12.74
N LYS A 65 9.73 -1.73 -13.51
CA LYS A 65 8.32 -1.49 -13.13
C LYS A 65 7.60 -2.81 -12.82
N LEU A 66 7.92 -3.88 -13.56
CA LEU A 66 7.34 -5.20 -13.35
C LEU A 66 7.74 -5.78 -11.98
N ASP A 67 8.99 -5.61 -11.55
CA ASP A 67 9.44 -6.06 -10.23
C ASP A 67 8.72 -5.35 -9.10
N VAL A 68 8.53 -4.03 -9.23
CA VAL A 68 7.77 -3.25 -8.24
C VAL A 68 6.33 -3.76 -8.15
N MET A 69 5.68 -4.01 -9.29
CA MET A 69 4.31 -4.55 -9.30
C MET A 69 4.23 -5.98 -8.76
N LYS A 70 5.27 -6.80 -8.97
CA LYS A 70 5.35 -8.12 -8.34
C LYS A 70 5.39 -8.02 -6.82
N MET A 71 6.25 -7.14 -6.29
CA MET A 71 6.39 -6.90 -4.86
C MET A 71 5.11 -6.29 -4.24
N ALA A 72 4.36 -5.51 -5.00
CA ALA A 72 3.14 -4.85 -4.55
C ALA A 72 1.87 -5.71 -4.63
N SER A 73 1.87 -6.81 -5.39
CA SER A 73 0.64 -7.57 -5.69
C SER A 73 0.88 -9.08 -5.85
N TRP A 74 1.63 -9.48 -6.87
CA TRP A 74 1.82 -10.90 -7.22
C TRP A 74 2.37 -11.75 -6.08
N ASN A 75 3.41 -11.26 -5.41
CA ASN A 75 4.12 -12.02 -4.39
C ASN A 75 3.23 -12.29 -3.17
N ALA A 76 2.38 -11.33 -2.79
CA ALA A 76 1.41 -11.51 -1.70
C ALA A 76 0.33 -12.53 -2.09
N ALA A 77 -0.21 -12.45 -3.31
CA ALA A 77 -1.20 -13.41 -3.79
C ALA A 77 -0.64 -14.84 -3.79
N LYS A 78 0.61 -15.01 -4.25
CA LYS A 78 1.29 -16.31 -4.26
C LYS A 78 1.58 -16.82 -2.85
N SER A 79 2.04 -15.94 -1.95
CA SER A 79 2.33 -16.32 -0.56
C SER A 79 1.08 -16.75 0.20
N LEU A 80 -0.09 -16.23 -0.16
CA LEU A 80 -1.38 -16.57 0.44
C LEU A 80 -2.10 -17.71 -0.28
N GLY A 81 -1.56 -18.23 -1.39
CA GLY A 81 -2.19 -19.28 -2.20
C GLY A 81 -3.49 -18.84 -2.89
N VAL A 82 -3.60 -17.55 -3.24
CA VAL A 82 -4.76 -16.96 -3.95
C VAL A 82 -4.38 -16.39 -5.30
N ASP A 83 -3.22 -16.74 -5.82
CA ASP A 83 -2.72 -16.34 -7.14
C ASP A 83 -3.47 -17.00 -8.30
N ASP A 84 -4.38 -17.93 -8.04
CA ASP A 84 -5.36 -18.41 -9.01
C ASP A 84 -6.40 -17.32 -9.34
N ARG A 85 -6.70 -16.41 -8.41
CA ARG A 85 -7.73 -15.36 -8.56
C ARG A 85 -7.22 -13.92 -8.42
N LYS A 86 -6.05 -13.70 -7.82
CA LYS A 86 -5.49 -12.37 -7.50
C LYS A 86 -4.06 -12.19 -8.04
N GLY A 87 -3.50 -11.00 -7.84
CA GLY A 87 -2.07 -10.73 -8.00
C GLY A 87 -1.58 -10.48 -9.43
N SER A 88 -2.39 -10.75 -10.46
CA SER A 88 -2.04 -10.48 -11.86
C SER A 88 -3.28 -10.22 -12.71
N ILE A 89 -3.09 -9.58 -13.86
CA ILE A 89 -4.15 -9.35 -14.85
C ILE A 89 -4.14 -10.55 -15.81
N ALA A 90 -5.12 -11.43 -15.68
CA ALA A 90 -5.29 -12.60 -16.54
C ALA A 90 -6.77 -12.99 -16.64
N LYS A 91 -7.16 -13.64 -17.74
CA LYS A 91 -8.51 -14.16 -17.93
C LYS A 91 -8.86 -15.14 -16.81
N GLY A 92 -10.07 -15.02 -16.26
CA GLY A 92 -10.58 -15.89 -15.20
C GLY A 92 -10.26 -15.42 -13.78
N LYS A 93 -9.42 -14.39 -13.60
CA LYS A 93 -9.14 -13.76 -12.30
C LYS A 93 -10.16 -12.70 -11.93
N ASP A 94 -10.22 -12.37 -10.65
CA ASP A 94 -11.04 -11.26 -10.17
C ASP A 94 -10.50 -9.95 -10.76
N ALA A 95 -11.39 -9.08 -11.22
CA ALA A 95 -11.05 -7.75 -11.71
C ALA A 95 -10.77 -6.78 -10.53
N ASP A 96 -9.74 -7.12 -9.76
CA ASP A 96 -9.11 -6.27 -8.74
C ASP A 96 -7.97 -5.50 -9.40
N LEU A 97 -8.26 -4.27 -9.81
CA LEU A 97 -7.37 -3.46 -10.65
C LEU A 97 -7.18 -2.08 -10.04
N VAL A 98 -5.99 -1.51 -10.23
CA VAL A 98 -5.69 -0.11 -9.91
C VAL A 98 -5.13 0.57 -11.15
N VAL A 99 -5.70 1.73 -11.48
CA VAL A 99 -5.19 2.59 -12.56
C VAL A 99 -4.34 3.67 -11.92
N LEU A 100 -3.07 3.72 -12.29
CA LEU A 100 -2.11 4.70 -11.80
C LEU A 100 -1.73 5.68 -12.92
N ASP A 101 -1.51 6.94 -12.58
CA ASP A 101 -0.86 7.89 -13.49
C ASP A 101 0.67 7.71 -13.53
N ALA A 102 1.35 8.52 -14.33
CA ALA A 102 2.81 8.47 -14.45
C ALA A 102 3.56 8.78 -13.13
N GLY A 103 2.91 9.47 -12.18
CA GLY A 103 3.43 9.75 -10.85
C GLY A 103 3.09 8.68 -9.81
N HIS A 104 2.45 7.58 -10.23
CA HIS A 104 1.89 6.53 -9.37
C HIS A 104 0.74 7.00 -8.45
N ASN A 105 0.05 8.09 -8.79
CA ASN A 105 -1.18 8.45 -8.09
C ASN A 105 -2.34 7.57 -8.57
N VAL A 106 -3.20 7.16 -7.63
CA VAL A 106 -4.38 6.36 -7.94
C VAL A 106 -5.41 7.22 -8.66
N LYS A 107 -5.80 6.78 -9.87
CA LYS A 107 -6.86 7.40 -10.68
C LYS A 107 -8.19 6.67 -10.50
N GLN A 108 -8.15 5.35 -10.53
CA GLN A 108 -9.32 4.49 -10.39
C GLN A 108 -8.94 3.20 -9.67
N THR A 109 -9.91 2.56 -9.03
CA THR A 109 -9.74 1.24 -8.43
C THR A 109 -10.99 0.43 -8.70
N PHE A 110 -10.79 -0.83 -9.03
CA PHE A 110 -11.85 -1.80 -9.23
C PHE A 110 -11.64 -2.92 -8.22
N CYS A 111 -12.71 -3.34 -7.56
CA CYS A 111 -12.73 -4.49 -6.67
C CYS A 111 -13.79 -5.47 -7.16
N ARG A 112 -13.34 -6.65 -7.62
CA ARG A 112 -14.18 -7.69 -8.24
C ARG A 112 -15.04 -7.12 -9.38
N GLY A 113 -14.46 -6.25 -10.20
CA GLY A 113 -15.10 -5.64 -11.36
C GLY A 113 -15.97 -4.41 -11.08
N ASN A 114 -16.15 -4.02 -9.82
CA ASN A 114 -16.90 -2.82 -9.47
C ASN A 114 -15.94 -1.67 -9.19
N GLU A 115 -16.18 -0.51 -9.81
CA GLU A 115 -15.43 0.71 -9.50
C GLU A 115 -15.68 1.12 -8.05
N VAL A 116 -14.60 1.39 -7.32
CA VAL A 116 -14.62 1.86 -5.94
C VAL A 116 -14.28 3.34 -5.95
N ASN A 117 -15.24 4.16 -5.53
CA ASN A 117 -15.03 5.59 -5.38
C ASN A 117 -14.06 5.85 -4.22
N HIS A 118 -12.99 6.59 -4.51
CA HIS A 118 -12.16 7.19 -3.48
C HIS A 118 -12.68 8.59 -3.25
N ASP A 119 -13.20 8.86 -2.05
CA ASP A 119 -13.39 10.25 -1.64
C ASP A 119 -12.03 10.94 -1.78
N LYS A 120 -12.01 12.11 -2.42
CA LYS A 120 -10.83 12.97 -2.43
C LYS A 120 -10.58 13.40 -0.98
N MET A 121 -9.83 12.59 -0.24
CA MET A 121 -9.29 12.96 1.06
C MET A 121 -8.31 14.09 0.78
N GLY A 122 -8.72 15.31 1.13
CA GLY A 122 -7.95 16.54 0.96
C GLY A 122 -6.69 16.60 1.81
#